data_AF-W7WWJ8-F1
#
_entry.id   AF-W7WWJ8-F1
#
_cell.length_a   1.000
_cell.length_b   1.000
_cell.length_c   1.000
_cell.angle_alpha   90.00
_cell.angle_beta   90.00
_cell.angle_gamma   90.00
#
_symmetry.space_group_name_H-M   'P 1'
#
loop_
_entity.id
_entity.type
_entity.pdbx_description
1 polymer ?
#
loop_
_entity_poly.entity_id
_entity_poly.type
_entity_poly.pdbx_seq_one_letter_code
_entity_poly.pdbx_strand_id
1 'polypeptide(L)'
;MKGTGYALTRSGQYVTHLSDGERTAIAFLYFLKSLQDRAFDLKNGIVVIDDPVSSLDDNALFSAFGYMKDRTKEAGQLFILTHSFSFFRLVKNWFHHLPGQRKKKVEDRPGRLFLLRTRRHADGSRTSELGHLDPLLEEYESEYQYLFKRVHEEAHRNDVVQLEHHYGLPNVARRLIEAFLAFRFPEMSGDLGPRLERVDFDSAKKTRILRLLNTYSHAGAIADPGHDLSLLAETQPVLRDTLEMMMAVDREHYDGLLKLVAIQPIEEQGEP
;
A
#
# COMPACT_ATOMS: atom_id res chain seq x y z
N MET A 1 -50.74 3.88 -15.32
CA MET A 1 -50.05 4.84 -16.20
C MET A 1 -48.76 4.22 -16.70
N LYS A 2 -48.65 3.91 -18.00
CA LYS A 2 -47.36 3.61 -18.64
C LYS A 2 -46.65 4.95 -18.89
N GLY A 3 -46.03 5.48 -17.84
CA GLY A 3 -45.16 6.64 -17.95
C GLY A 3 -43.81 6.24 -18.57
N THR A 4 -43.13 7.19 -19.19
CA THR A 4 -41.78 7.09 -19.79
C THR A 4 -40.70 6.90 -18.72
N GLY A 5 -40.82 5.87 -17.89
CA GLY A 5 -39.91 5.56 -16.78
C GLY A 5 -39.18 4.23 -17.00
N TYR A 6 -38.07 4.06 -16.29
CA TYR A 6 -37.35 2.78 -16.19
C TYR A 6 -37.97 1.92 -15.09
N ALA A 7 -38.01 0.60 -15.31
CA ALA A 7 -38.39 -0.37 -14.29
C ALA A 7 -37.26 -1.36 -14.05
N LEU A 8 -37.01 -1.67 -12.78
CA LEU A 8 -36.01 -2.65 -12.37
C LEU A 8 -36.69 -3.96 -12.00
N THR A 9 -36.14 -5.07 -12.47
CA THR A 9 -36.65 -6.42 -12.16
C THR A 9 -35.54 -7.31 -11.61
N ARG A 10 -35.89 -8.18 -10.65
CA ARG A 10 -35.05 -9.24 -10.11
C ARG A 10 -35.77 -10.56 -10.31
N SER A 11 -35.15 -11.46 -11.06
CA SER A 11 -35.76 -12.74 -11.46
C SER A 11 -37.15 -12.58 -12.10
N GLY A 12 -37.33 -11.53 -12.91
CA GLY A 12 -38.60 -11.23 -13.59
C GLY A 12 -39.66 -10.53 -12.75
N GLN A 13 -39.42 -10.28 -11.46
CA GLN A 13 -40.34 -9.53 -10.59
C GLN A 13 -39.87 -8.09 -10.37
N TYR A 14 -40.82 -7.15 -10.30
CA TYR A 14 -40.50 -5.75 -10.01
C TYR A 14 -39.85 -5.60 -8.65
N VAL A 15 -38.77 -4.83 -8.60
CA VAL A 15 -38.05 -4.52 -7.37
C VAL A 15 -38.63 -3.25 -6.77
N THR A 16 -39.11 -3.31 -5.52
CA THR A 16 -39.60 -2.16 -4.77
C THR A 16 -38.53 -1.49 -3.93
N HIS A 17 -37.49 -2.23 -3.54
CA HIS A 17 -36.39 -1.76 -2.71
C HIS A 17 -35.05 -2.27 -3.21
N LEU A 18 -34.07 -1.37 -3.27
CA LEU A 18 -32.67 -1.69 -3.54
C LEU A 18 -31.86 -1.42 -2.27
N SER A 19 -30.82 -2.21 -2.05
CA SER A 19 -29.78 -1.83 -1.10
C SER A 19 -29.01 -0.61 -1.60
N ASP A 20 -28.28 0.06 -0.72
CA ASP A 20 -27.46 1.21 -1.13
C ASP A 20 -26.34 0.79 -2.09
N GLY A 21 -25.71 -0.37 -1.88
CA GLY A 21 -24.74 -0.94 -2.81
C GLY A 21 -25.34 -1.24 -4.19
N GLU A 22 -26.57 -1.75 -4.25
CA GLU A 22 -27.26 -2.00 -5.53
C GLU A 22 -27.59 -0.69 -6.26
N ARG A 23 -28.03 0.36 -5.53
CA ARG A 23 -28.26 1.68 -6.10
C ARG A 23 -26.98 2.27 -6.70
N THR A 24 -25.88 2.23 -5.95
CA THR A 24 -24.57 2.71 -6.40
C THR A 24 -24.09 1.94 -7.62
N ALA A 25 -24.18 0.60 -7.60
CA ALA A 25 -23.75 -0.23 -8.72
C ALA A 25 -24.55 0.06 -10.01
N ILE A 26 -25.89 0.16 -9.92
CA ILE A 26 -26.73 0.47 -11.08
C ILE A 26 -26.43 1.87 -11.61
N ALA A 27 -26.31 2.87 -10.72
CA ALA A 27 -25.98 4.24 -11.11
C ALA A 27 -24.62 4.32 -11.81
N PHE A 28 -23.63 3.61 -11.28
CA PHE A 28 -22.29 3.56 -11.86
C PHE A 28 -22.29 2.89 -13.24
N LEU A 29 -22.96 1.76 -13.40
CA LEU A 29 -23.09 1.08 -14.68
C LEU A 29 -23.84 1.93 -15.72
N TYR A 30 -24.90 2.61 -15.29
CA TYR A 30 -25.65 3.53 -16.14
C TYR A 30 -24.77 4.69 -16.63
N PHE A 31 -24.01 5.30 -15.73
CA PHE A 31 -23.04 6.35 -16.07
C PHE A 31 -21.98 5.87 -17.07
N LEU A 32 -21.35 4.72 -16.81
CA LEU A 32 -20.36 4.16 -17.73
C LEU A 32 -20.96 3.82 -19.09
N LYS A 33 -22.25 3.47 -19.14
CA LYS A 33 -22.97 3.23 -20.40
C LYS A 33 -23.26 4.54 -21.14
N SER A 34 -23.62 5.61 -20.43
CA SER A 34 -23.91 6.92 -21.04
C SER A 34 -22.68 7.57 -21.67
N LEU A 35 -21.46 7.18 -21.28
CA LEU A 35 -20.23 7.63 -21.95
C LEU A 35 -20.13 7.21 -23.44
N GLN A 36 -20.96 6.25 -23.88
CA GLN A 36 -21.05 5.81 -25.27
C GLN A 36 -22.16 6.50 -26.06
N ASP A 37 -22.88 7.44 -25.44
CA ASP A 37 -23.93 8.19 -26.12
C ASP A 37 -23.32 9.11 -27.19
N ARG A 38 -24.01 9.27 -28.33
CA ARG A 38 -23.57 10.12 -29.45
C ARG A 38 -23.40 11.58 -29.07
N ALA A 39 -24.06 12.02 -28.00
CA ALA A 39 -23.99 13.38 -27.50
C ALA A 39 -22.66 13.70 -26.77
N PHE A 40 -21.89 12.69 -26.35
CA PHE A 40 -20.65 12.87 -25.62
C PHE A 40 -19.45 12.41 -26.43
N ASP A 41 -18.57 13.34 -26.79
CA ASP A 41 -17.29 13.01 -27.40
C ASP A 41 -16.28 12.59 -26.34
N LEU A 42 -16.17 11.29 -26.11
CA LEU A 42 -15.29 10.71 -25.09
C LEU A 42 -13.83 11.19 -25.25
N LYS A 43 -13.30 11.26 -26.48
CA LYS A 43 -11.88 11.54 -26.73
C LYS A 43 -11.48 12.97 -26.40
N ASN A 44 -12.43 13.90 -26.43
CA ASN A 44 -12.24 15.30 -26.04
C ASN A 44 -12.94 15.62 -24.70
N GLY A 45 -13.58 14.63 -24.09
CA GLY A 45 -14.38 14.77 -22.89
C GLY A 45 -13.56 14.63 -21.60
N ILE A 46 -14.07 15.25 -20.54
CA ILE A 46 -13.57 15.10 -19.18
C ILE A 46 -14.52 14.16 -18.43
N VAL A 47 -13.98 13.07 -17.90
CA VAL A 47 -14.73 12.08 -17.12
C VAL A 47 -14.26 12.16 -15.67
N VAL A 48 -15.19 12.38 -14.75
CA VAL A 48 -14.92 12.38 -13.31
C VAL A 48 -15.73 11.24 -12.69
N ILE A 49 -15.03 10.35 -11.99
CA ILE A 49 -15.63 9.23 -11.25
C ILE A 49 -15.32 9.46 -9.78
N ASP A 50 -16.37 9.66 -8.98
CA ASP A 50 -16.26 9.84 -7.54
C ASP A 50 -16.72 8.58 -6.81
N ASP A 51 -15.77 7.93 -6.14
CA ASP A 51 -15.92 6.78 -5.26
C ASP A 51 -16.87 5.67 -5.76
N PRO A 52 -16.52 5.01 -6.90
CA PRO A 52 -17.46 4.20 -7.67
C PRO A 52 -17.87 2.87 -7.02
N VAL A 53 -17.23 2.49 -5.92
CA VAL A 53 -17.28 1.14 -5.36
C VAL A 53 -17.52 1.11 -3.85
N SER A 54 -18.05 2.20 -3.28
CA SER A 54 -18.46 2.19 -1.87
C SER A 54 -19.46 1.05 -1.64
N SER A 55 -19.11 0.11 -0.76
CA SER A 55 -19.95 -1.04 -0.37
C SER A 55 -20.03 -2.22 -1.36
N LEU A 56 -19.07 -2.38 -2.28
CA LEU A 56 -18.95 -3.60 -3.10
C LEU A 56 -18.04 -4.66 -2.45
N ASP A 57 -18.35 -5.94 -2.67
CA ASP A 57 -17.44 -7.05 -2.35
C ASP A 57 -16.24 -7.10 -3.31
N ASP A 58 -15.20 -7.87 -2.97
CA ASP A 58 -13.96 -7.94 -3.75
C ASP A 58 -14.18 -8.43 -5.19
N ASN A 59 -15.10 -9.37 -5.45
CA ASN A 59 -15.36 -9.86 -6.82
C ASN A 59 -16.06 -8.79 -7.67
N ALA A 60 -17.03 -8.10 -7.06
CA ALA A 60 -17.70 -6.97 -7.68
C ALA A 60 -16.73 -5.82 -7.95
N LEU A 61 -15.76 -5.58 -7.04
CA LEU A 61 -14.71 -4.56 -7.18
C LEU A 61 -13.87 -4.78 -8.44
N PHE A 62 -13.34 -6.00 -8.66
CA PHE A 62 -12.53 -6.32 -9.85
C PHE A 62 -13.33 -6.15 -11.14
N SER A 63 -14.58 -6.61 -11.15
CA SER A 63 -15.47 -6.50 -12.31
C SER A 63 -15.80 -5.03 -12.62
N ALA A 64 -16.13 -4.25 -11.60
CA ALA A 64 -16.41 -2.82 -11.71
C ALA A 64 -15.18 -2.05 -12.23
N PHE A 65 -13.99 -2.35 -11.69
CA PHE A 65 -12.74 -1.78 -12.18
C PHE A 65 -12.48 -2.11 -13.65
N GLY A 66 -12.59 -3.38 -14.04
CA GLY A 66 -12.36 -3.81 -15.42
C GLY A 66 -13.29 -3.12 -16.41
N TYR A 67 -14.58 -3.03 -16.07
CA TYR A 67 -15.57 -2.37 -16.89
C TYR A 67 -15.35 -0.84 -16.96
N MET A 68 -15.05 -0.20 -15.83
CA MET A 68 -14.71 1.23 -15.76
C MET A 68 -13.51 1.57 -16.64
N LYS A 69 -12.44 0.78 -16.53
CA LYS A 69 -11.22 0.96 -17.32
C LYS A 69 -11.52 0.86 -18.81
N ASP A 70 -12.27 -0.15 -19.24
CA ASP A 70 -12.60 -0.32 -20.66
C ASP A 70 -13.40 0.88 -21.22
N ARG A 71 -14.33 1.40 -20.42
CA ARG A 71 -15.22 2.50 -20.82
C ARG A 71 -14.56 3.88 -20.77
N THR A 72 -13.47 4.04 -20.02
CA THR A 72 -12.86 5.37 -19.78
C THR A 72 -11.43 5.51 -20.30
N LYS A 73 -10.77 4.43 -20.73
CA LYS A 73 -9.37 4.46 -21.22
C LYS A 73 -9.10 5.40 -22.40
N GLU A 74 -10.13 5.74 -23.18
CA GLU A 74 -10.05 6.67 -24.31
C GLU A 74 -10.53 8.09 -23.97
N ALA A 75 -10.89 8.36 -22.71
CA ALA A 75 -11.31 9.68 -22.29
C ALA A 75 -10.18 10.70 -22.50
N GLY A 76 -10.52 11.91 -22.97
CA GLY A 76 -9.55 12.99 -23.12
C GLY A 76 -8.89 13.38 -21.80
N GLN A 77 -9.67 13.39 -20.72
CA GLN A 77 -9.17 13.52 -19.35
C GLN A 77 -10.00 12.66 -18.40
N LEU A 78 -9.34 11.94 -17.50
CA LEU A 78 -9.98 11.05 -16.53
C LEU A 78 -9.53 11.39 -15.11
N PHE A 79 -10.48 11.68 -14.24
CA PHE A 79 -10.29 11.80 -12.81
C PHE A 79 -11.01 10.65 -12.10
N ILE A 80 -10.29 9.95 -11.23
CA ILE A 80 -10.83 8.88 -10.40
C ILE A 80 -10.54 9.26 -8.95
N LEU A 81 -11.60 9.44 -8.16
CA LEU A 81 -11.55 9.70 -6.74
C LEU A 81 -12.02 8.44 -6.01
N THR A 82 -11.32 8.05 -4.94
CA THR A 82 -11.74 6.91 -4.13
C THR A 82 -11.16 7.00 -2.72
N HIS A 83 -11.90 6.47 -1.75
CA HIS A 83 -11.39 6.20 -0.41
C HIS A 83 -11.01 4.71 -0.22
N SER A 84 -11.29 3.86 -1.21
CA SER A 84 -11.01 2.42 -1.16
C SER A 84 -9.57 2.14 -1.60
N PHE A 85 -8.71 1.71 -0.65
CA PHE A 85 -7.34 1.34 -0.96
C PHE A 85 -7.24 0.15 -1.93
N SER A 86 -8.16 -0.81 -1.85
CA SER A 86 -8.22 -1.94 -2.78
C SER A 86 -8.50 -1.47 -4.21
N PHE A 87 -9.46 -0.57 -4.40
CA PHE A 87 -9.74 0.02 -5.71
C PHE A 87 -8.58 0.87 -6.22
N PHE A 88 -8.03 1.70 -5.34
CA PHE A 88 -6.87 2.54 -5.63
C PHE A 88 -5.69 1.70 -6.14
N ARG A 89 -5.40 0.53 -5.54
CA ARG A 89 -4.33 -0.37 -6.02
C ARG A 89 -4.54 -0.82 -7.46
N LEU A 90 -5.77 -1.12 -7.86
CA LEU A 90 -6.09 -1.50 -9.25
C LEU A 90 -5.86 -0.34 -10.23
N VAL A 91 -6.32 0.86 -9.85
CA VAL A 91 -6.12 2.09 -10.64
C VAL A 91 -4.65 2.47 -10.73
N LYS A 92 -3.93 2.45 -9.60
CA LYS A 92 -2.47 2.67 -9.52
C LYS A 92 -1.74 1.74 -10.48
N ASN A 93 -2.02 0.44 -10.40
CA ASN A 93 -1.42 -0.55 -11.29
C ASN A 93 -1.70 -0.23 -12.76
N TRP A 94 -2.94 0.12 -13.11
CA TRP A 94 -3.26 0.54 -14.47
C TRP A 94 -2.46 1.79 -14.90
N PHE A 95 -2.39 2.82 -14.06
CA PHE A 95 -1.73 4.07 -14.38
C PHE A 95 -0.23 3.89 -14.58
N HIS A 96 0.44 3.06 -13.77
CA HIS A 96 1.85 2.71 -13.95
C HIS A 96 2.16 2.04 -15.30
N HIS A 97 1.16 1.40 -15.91
CA HIS A 97 1.28 0.70 -17.19
C HIS A 97 0.71 1.49 -18.38
N LEU A 98 0.40 2.78 -18.21
CA LEU A 98 0.00 3.63 -19.32
C LEU A 98 1.17 3.83 -20.30
N PRO A 99 0.92 3.86 -21.62
CA PRO A 99 1.93 4.21 -22.61
C PRO A 99 2.54 5.59 -22.32
N GLY A 100 3.86 5.65 -22.13
CA GLY A 100 4.57 6.89 -21.79
C GLY A 100 4.66 7.21 -20.30
N GLN A 101 4.16 6.36 -19.39
CA GLN A 101 4.30 6.57 -17.94
C GLN A 101 5.75 6.49 -17.44
N ARG A 102 6.64 5.83 -18.20
CA ARG A 102 8.07 5.69 -17.87
C ARG A 102 8.97 6.75 -18.48
N LYS A 103 8.41 7.87 -18.98
CA LYS A 103 9.22 8.99 -19.49
C LYS A 103 10.07 9.60 -18.38
N LYS A 104 11.26 10.08 -18.75
CA LYS A 104 12.24 10.70 -17.83
C LYS A 104 11.63 11.92 -17.12
N LYS A 105 11.06 12.83 -17.90
CA LYS A 105 10.35 14.01 -17.42
C LYS A 105 9.00 13.61 -16.84
N VAL A 106 8.75 14.01 -15.59
CA VAL A 106 7.52 13.64 -14.87
C VAL A 106 6.32 14.30 -15.54
N GLU A 107 6.45 15.55 -15.95
CA GLU A 107 5.46 16.37 -16.66
C GLU A 107 4.90 15.70 -17.94
N ASP A 108 5.72 14.90 -18.62
CA ASP A 108 5.34 14.23 -19.88
C ASP A 108 4.61 12.90 -19.68
N ARG A 109 4.53 12.40 -18.43
CA ARG A 109 3.83 11.15 -18.10
C ARG A 109 2.31 11.37 -18.18
N PRO A 110 1.50 10.42 -18.64
CA PRO A 110 0.04 10.60 -18.76
C PRO A 110 -0.72 10.48 -17.43
N GLY A 111 -0.24 9.70 -16.46
CA GLY A 111 -0.92 9.45 -15.18
C GLY A 111 -0.28 10.19 -14.01
N ARG A 112 -1.09 10.72 -13.10
CA ARG A 112 -0.67 11.30 -11.82
C ARG A 112 -1.51 10.73 -10.68
N LEU A 113 -0.90 10.59 -9.52
CA LEU A 113 -1.54 10.12 -8.31
C LEU A 113 -1.42 11.20 -7.23
N PHE A 114 -2.51 11.42 -6.51
CA PHE A 114 -2.63 12.44 -5.49
C PHE A 114 -3.25 11.85 -4.23
N LEU A 115 -3.00 12.49 -3.10
CA LEU A 115 -3.59 12.15 -1.81
C LEU A 115 -4.20 13.40 -1.18
N LEU A 116 -5.47 13.32 -0.81
CA LEU A 116 -6.13 14.34 -0.02
C LEU A 116 -5.79 14.14 1.46
N ARG A 117 -5.02 15.06 2.04
CA ARG A 117 -4.57 15.02 3.43
C ARG A 117 -5.37 16.00 4.27
N THR A 118 -5.82 15.56 5.45
CA THR A 118 -6.45 16.45 6.43
C THR A 118 -5.39 16.91 7.44
N ARG A 119 -5.23 18.22 7.60
CA ARG A 119 -4.39 18.83 8.65
C ARG A 119 -5.27 19.42 9.74
N ARG A 120 -4.86 19.20 10.99
CA ARG A 120 -5.45 19.84 12.17
C ARG A 120 -4.46 20.86 12.69
N HIS A 121 -4.93 22.09 12.84
CA HIS A 121 -4.13 23.20 13.34
C HIS A 121 -4.20 23.29 14.86
N ALA A 122 -3.26 24.01 15.46
CA ALA A 122 -3.18 24.17 16.92
C ALA A 122 -4.40 24.88 17.52
N ASP A 123 -5.06 25.75 16.73
CA ASP A 123 -6.31 26.43 17.09
C ASP A 123 -7.56 25.51 17.01
N GLY A 124 -7.37 24.23 16.66
CA GLY A 124 -8.43 23.24 16.52
C GLY A 124 -9.12 23.25 15.16
N SER A 125 -8.81 24.20 14.28
CA SER A 125 -9.33 24.23 12.92
C SER A 125 -8.79 23.07 12.08
N ARG A 126 -9.52 22.74 11.00
CA ARG A 126 -9.17 21.67 10.07
C ARG A 126 -9.09 22.22 8.66
N THR A 127 -8.06 21.83 7.94
CA THR A 127 -7.93 22.12 6.51
C THR A 127 -7.64 20.83 5.75
N SER A 128 -8.03 20.78 4.50
CA SER A 128 -7.66 19.70 3.59
C SER A 128 -6.69 20.22 2.54
N GLU A 129 -5.71 19.41 2.18
CA GLU A 129 -4.70 19.73 1.20
C GLU A 129 -4.61 18.57 0.20
N LEU A 130 -4.69 18.89 -1.09
CA LEU A 130 -4.40 17.92 -2.14
C LEU A 130 -2.90 17.98 -2.42
N GLY A 131 -2.20 16.90 -2.10
CA GLY A 131 -0.77 16.76 -2.37
C GLY A 131 -0.50 15.59 -3.31
N HIS A 132 0.74 15.46 -3.74
CA HIS A 132 1.20 14.23 -4.39
C HIS A 132 0.98 13.02 -3.48
N LEU A 133 0.75 11.87 -4.11
CA LEU A 133 0.70 10.61 -3.39
C LEU A 133 2.01 10.42 -2.62
N ASP A 134 1.91 9.88 -1.41
CA ASP A 134 3.10 9.58 -0.63
C ASP A 134 3.98 8.56 -1.38
N PRO A 135 5.32 8.79 -1.49
CA PRO A 135 6.22 7.85 -2.14
C PRO A 135 6.09 6.42 -1.61
N LEU A 136 5.78 6.27 -0.31
CA LEU A 136 5.46 4.98 0.30
C LEU A 136 4.34 4.23 -0.44
N LEU A 137 3.27 4.92 -0.80
CA LEU A 137 2.09 4.34 -1.43
C LEU A 137 2.27 4.20 -2.94
N GLU A 138 3.12 5.03 -3.54
CA GLU A 138 3.40 4.96 -4.97
C GLU A 138 4.39 3.84 -5.29
N GLU A 139 5.55 3.84 -4.62
CA GLU A 139 6.75 3.08 -5.00
C GLU A 139 6.73 1.63 -4.52
N TYR A 140 5.99 1.33 -3.45
CA TYR A 140 5.92 -0.01 -2.89
C TYR A 140 4.62 -0.71 -3.30
N GLU A 141 4.75 -1.94 -3.79
CA GLU A 141 3.59 -2.79 -4.13
C GLU A 141 3.04 -3.49 -2.89
N SER A 142 3.92 -3.86 -1.96
CA SER A 142 3.55 -4.50 -0.70
C SER A 142 4.22 -3.84 0.49
N GLU A 143 3.54 -3.94 1.63
CA GLU A 143 4.10 -3.53 2.91
C GLU A 143 5.40 -4.27 3.22
N TYR A 144 5.51 -5.54 2.81
CA TYR A 144 6.72 -6.35 2.96
C TYR A 144 7.97 -5.67 2.36
N GLN A 145 7.87 -5.13 1.14
CA GLN A 145 8.96 -4.41 0.48
C GLN A 145 9.36 -3.16 1.26
N TYR A 146 8.38 -2.42 1.78
CA TYR A 146 8.64 -1.23 2.59
C TYR A 146 9.31 -1.57 3.93
N LEU A 147 8.83 -2.60 4.63
CA LEU A 147 9.44 -3.04 5.89
C LEU A 147 10.91 -3.45 5.66
N PHE A 148 11.21 -4.14 4.56
CA PHE A 148 12.59 -4.46 4.19
C PHE A 148 13.43 -3.20 4.00
N LYS A 149 12.93 -2.22 3.21
CA LYS A 149 13.63 -0.95 2.97
C LYS A 149 13.93 -0.22 4.28
N ARG A 150 12.95 -0.11 5.18
CA ARG A 150 13.11 0.52 6.50
C ARG A 150 14.15 -0.17 7.37
N VAL A 151 14.12 -1.51 7.42
CA VAL A 151 15.13 -2.28 8.16
C VAL A 151 16.51 -2.10 7.53
N HIS A 152 16.60 -2.14 6.21
CA HIS A 152 17.86 -2.00 5.47
C HIS A 152 18.50 -0.63 5.66
N GLU A 153 17.75 0.45 5.47
CA GLU A 153 18.22 1.83 5.66
C GLU A 153 18.76 2.03 7.07
N GLU A 154 17.99 1.62 8.08
CA GLU A 154 18.34 1.87 9.47
C GLU A 154 19.50 0.98 9.94
N ALA A 155 19.61 -0.25 9.43
CA ALA A 155 20.76 -1.13 9.69
C ALA A 155 22.10 -0.56 9.19
N HIS A 156 22.06 0.30 8.16
CA HIS A 156 23.24 0.91 7.52
C HIS A 156 23.37 2.41 7.79
N ARG A 157 22.53 2.95 8.66
CA ARG A 157 22.51 4.37 8.99
C ARG A 157 23.71 4.76 9.86
N ASN A 158 24.42 5.81 9.47
CA ASN A 158 25.63 6.27 10.17
C ASN A 158 25.40 7.49 11.07
N ASP A 159 24.24 8.16 10.94
CA ASP A 159 23.87 9.41 11.62
C ASP A 159 22.81 9.20 12.71
N VAL A 160 22.90 8.14 13.51
CA VAL A 160 21.94 7.92 14.62
C VAL A 160 22.16 8.96 15.71
N VAL A 161 21.42 10.07 15.64
CA VAL A 161 21.51 11.17 16.61
C VAL A 161 20.64 10.92 17.86
N GLN A 162 19.52 10.18 17.73
CA GLN A 162 18.57 9.97 18.81
C GLN A 162 18.06 8.52 18.86
N LEU A 163 18.20 7.88 20.02
CA LEU A 163 17.73 6.51 20.30
C LEU A 163 16.21 6.33 20.17
N GLU A 164 15.44 7.43 20.17
CA GLU A 164 13.99 7.42 19.91
C GLU A 164 13.65 6.73 18.58
N HIS A 165 14.50 6.90 17.56
CA HIS A 165 14.31 6.28 16.24
C HIS A 165 14.29 4.74 16.30
N HIS A 166 14.87 4.14 17.35
CA HIS A 166 14.96 2.70 17.48
C HIS A 166 13.72 2.03 18.08
N TYR A 167 12.83 2.77 18.76
CA TYR A 167 11.69 2.16 19.46
C TYR A 167 10.71 1.43 18.54
N GLY A 168 10.48 1.95 17.33
CA GLY A 168 9.56 1.34 16.38
C GLY A 168 10.15 0.19 15.55
N LEU A 169 11.48 0.08 15.50
CA LEU A 169 12.18 -0.83 14.60
C LEU A 169 12.00 -2.31 14.94
N PRO A 170 11.98 -2.74 16.22
CA PRO A 170 11.75 -4.14 16.56
C PRO A 170 10.44 -4.68 15.97
N ASN A 171 9.35 -3.91 16.03
CA ASN A 171 8.07 -4.32 15.47
C ASN A 171 8.11 -4.38 13.93
N VAL A 172 8.79 -3.41 13.29
CA VAL A 172 8.99 -3.40 11.84
C VAL A 172 9.78 -4.62 11.38
N ALA A 173 10.90 -4.91 12.05
CA ALA A 173 11.74 -6.07 11.77
C ALA A 173 11.02 -7.39 12.06
N ARG A 174 10.16 -7.43 13.10
CA ARG A 174 9.37 -8.63 13.42
C ARG A 174 8.42 -8.97 12.30
N ARG A 175 7.63 -7.99 11.85
CA ARG A 175 6.65 -8.18 10.76
C ARG A 175 7.34 -8.58 9.46
N LEU A 176 8.52 -8.02 9.18
CA LEU A 176 9.35 -8.41 8.04
C LEU A 176 9.75 -9.89 8.11
N ILE A 177 10.28 -10.34 9.26
CA ILE A 177 10.78 -11.70 9.43
C ILE A 177 9.65 -12.72 9.53
N GLU A 178 8.55 -12.40 10.19
CA GLU A 178 7.37 -13.26 10.23
C GLU A 178 6.83 -13.50 8.82
N ALA A 179 6.72 -12.45 7.98
CA ALA A 179 6.33 -12.59 6.58
C ALA A 179 7.34 -13.42 5.79
N PHE A 180 8.63 -13.12 5.90
CA PHE A 180 9.69 -13.86 5.19
C PHE A 180 9.69 -15.35 5.55
N LEU A 181 9.68 -15.69 6.84
CA LEU A 181 9.71 -17.07 7.30
C LEU A 181 8.39 -17.81 7.04
N ALA A 182 7.24 -17.12 6.98
CA ALA A 182 5.98 -17.73 6.58
C ALA A 182 6.02 -18.23 5.13
N PHE A 183 6.69 -17.52 4.22
CA PHE A 183 6.90 -17.98 2.85
C PHE A 183 7.91 -19.12 2.75
N ARG A 184 8.96 -19.11 3.58
CA ARG A 184 10.01 -20.15 3.58
C ARG A 184 9.57 -21.46 4.26
N PHE A 185 8.71 -21.37 5.27
CA PHE A 185 8.22 -22.51 6.06
C PHE A 185 6.68 -22.48 6.16
N PRO A 186 5.95 -22.65 5.03
CA PRO A 186 4.49 -22.51 4.98
C PRO A 186 3.75 -23.55 5.81
N GLU A 187 4.38 -24.70 6.10
CA GLU A 187 3.82 -25.76 6.94
C GLU A 187 3.81 -25.43 8.44
N MET A 188 4.57 -24.40 8.85
CA MET A 188 4.63 -23.98 10.25
C MET A 188 3.70 -22.79 10.45
N SER A 189 2.66 -22.94 11.28
CA SER A 189 1.80 -21.84 11.73
C SER A 189 2.11 -21.47 13.19
N GLY A 190 1.86 -20.21 13.57
CA GLY A 190 2.05 -19.72 14.94
C GLY A 190 3.31 -18.85 15.13
N ASP A 191 3.90 -18.96 16.32
CA ASP A 191 4.91 -18.04 16.84
C ASP A 191 6.22 -17.99 16.03
N LEU A 192 6.90 -16.84 16.11
CA LEU A 192 8.17 -16.60 15.42
C LEU A 192 9.31 -17.52 15.91
N GLY A 193 9.36 -17.82 17.21
CA GLY A 193 10.45 -18.60 17.83
C GLY A 193 10.70 -19.96 17.14
N PRO A 194 9.70 -20.85 17.04
CA PRO A 194 9.85 -22.14 16.37
C PRO A 194 10.31 -22.04 14.91
N ARG A 195 9.83 -21.05 14.15
CA ARG A 195 10.27 -20.84 12.76
C ARG A 195 11.72 -20.40 12.69
N LEU A 196 12.15 -19.54 13.63
CA LEU A 196 13.53 -19.08 13.70
C LEU A 196 14.49 -20.21 14.08
N GLU A 197 14.11 -21.11 15.00
CA GLU A 197 14.93 -22.27 15.37
C GLU A 197 15.27 -23.17 14.18
N ARG A 198 14.31 -23.34 13.26
CA ARG A 198 14.50 -24.15 12.04
C ARG A 198 15.48 -23.54 11.04
N VAL A 199 15.74 -22.24 11.12
CA VAL A 199 16.70 -21.58 10.24
C VAL A 199 18.11 -22.08 10.55
N ASP A 200 18.81 -22.56 9.53
CA ASP A 200 20.24 -22.90 9.60
C ASP A 200 21.07 -21.60 9.59
N PHE A 201 21.31 -21.05 10.78
CA PHE A 201 22.02 -19.80 11.02
C PHE A 201 22.60 -19.80 12.43
N ASP A 202 23.58 -18.92 12.69
CA ASP A 202 24.28 -18.84 13.97
C ASP A 202 23.30 -18.72 15.16
N SER A 203 23.43 -19.61 16.14
CA SER A 203 22.49 -19.72 17.25
C SER A 203 22.49 -18.46 18.12
N ALA A 204 23.65 -17.85 18.36
CA ALA A 204 23.76 -16.63 19.14
C ALA A 204 23.09 -15.45 18.43
N LYS A 205 23.28 -15.30 17.11
CA LYS A 205 22.57 -14.32 16.28
C LYS A 205 21.05 -14.55 16.32
N LYS A 206 20.59 -15.79 16.16
CA LYS A 206 19.16 -16.13 16.27
C LYS A 206 18.58 -15.72 17.62
N THR A 207 19.27 -15.98 18.72
CA THR A 207 18.83 -15.56 20.06
C THR A 207 18.75 -14.04 20.20
N ARG A 208 19.74 -13.29 19.69
CA ARG A 208 19.72 -11.81 19.70
C ARG A 208 18.56 -11.24 18.90
N ILE A 209 18.34 -11.76 17.69
CA ILE A 209 17.20 -11.40 16.84
C ILE A 209 15.89 -11.64 17.61
N LEU A 210 15.67 -12.86 18.10
CA LEU A 210 14.44 -13.21 18.81
C LEU A 210 14.20 -12.33 20.04
N ARG A 211 15.25 -12.01 20.81
CA ARG A 211 15.16 -11.12 21.97
C ARG A 211 14.66 -9.74 21.56
N LEU A 212 15.31 -9.09 20.59
CA LEU A 212 14.90 -7.76 20.11
C LEU A 212 13.44 -7.77 19.63
N LEU A 213 13.09 -8.74 18.77
CA LEU A 213 11.78 -8.83 18.14
C LEU A 213 10.64 -9.13 19.14
N ASN A 214 10.92 -9.81 20.25
CA ASN A 214 9.91 -10.11 21.27
C ASN A 214 9.74 -9.00 22.30
N THR A 215 10.84 -8.39 22.76
CA THR A 215 10.83 -7.42 23.88
C THR A 215 9.98 -6.18 23.58
N TYR A 216 9.95 -5.70 22.34
CA TYR A 216 9.26 -4.46 21.97
C TYR A 216 8.03 -4.65 21.07
N SER A 217 7.64 -5.90 20.76
CA SER A 217 6.50 -6.18 19.87
C SER A 217 5.28 -6.81 20.57
N HIS A 218 5.39 -7.22 21.83
CA HIS A 218 4.26 -7.74 22.61
C HIS A 218 3.68 -6.65 23.52
N ALA A 219 2.43 -6.25 23.25
CA ALA A 219 1.67 -5.26 24.02
C ALA A 219 1.29 -5.70 25.47
N GLY A 220 1.82 -6.83 25.95
CA GLY A 220 1.36 -7.52 27.16
C GLY A 220 1.91 -7.00 28.49
N ALA A 221 2.93 -6.16 28.49
CA ALA A 221 3.40 -5.48 29.68
C ALA A 221 4.16 -4.22 29.28
N ILE A 222 3.67 -3.05 29.70
CA ILE A 222 4.61 -1.97 30.00
C ILE A 222 5.36 -2.48 31.23
N ALA A 223 6.41 -3.26 31.00
CA ALA A 223 7.35 -3.59 32.06
C ALA A 223 7.93 -2.27 32.59
N ASP A 224 8.20 -2.25 33.89
CA ASP A 224 8.80 -1.16 34.67
C ASP A 224 9.81 -0.34 33.83
N PRO A 225 9.91 1.00 34.00
CA PRO A 225 10.55 1.93 33.06
C PRO A 225 12.09 1.86 33.10
N GLY A 226 12.67 0.66 33.15
CA GLY A 226 13.98 0.39 32.61
C GLY A 226 13.85 0.29 31.10
N HIS A 227 13.89 1.42 30.40
CA HIS A 227 14.29 1.42 29.00
C HIS A 227 15.61 0.64 28.95
N ASP A 228 15.61 -0.57 28.40
CA ASP A 228 16.85 -1.31 28.20
C ASP A 228 17.62 -0.59 27.08
N LEU A 229 18.25 0.53 27.45
CA LEU A 229 19.04 1.39 26.57
C LEU A 229 20.14 0.57 25.90
N SER A 230 20.57 -0.54 26.52
CA SER A 230 21.51 -1.48 25.92
C SER A 230 20.88 -2.22 24.73
N LEU A 231 19.62 -2.67 24.85
CA LEU A 231 18.90 -3.31 23.75
C LEU A 231 18.58 -2.32 22.61
N LEU A 232 18.25 -1.07 22.94
CA LEU A 232 18.08 -0.02 21.93
C LEU A 232 19.39 0.34 21.23
N ALA A 233 20.51 0.38 21.96
CA ALA A 233 21.84 0.57 21.37
C ALA A 233 22.24 -0.58 20.44
N GLU A 234 21.80 -1.81 20.73
CA GLU A 234 22.05 -2.99 19.90
C GLU A 234 21.11 -3.13 18.69
N THR A 235 20.15 -2.21 18.51
CA THR A 235 19.13 -2.36 17.46
C THR A 235 19.75 -2.47 16.07
N GLN A 236 20.61 -1.53 15.64
CA GLN A 236 21.23 -1.61 14.31
C GLN A 236 22.10 -2.87 14.10
N PRO A 237 22.99 -3.28 15.03
CA PRO A 237 23.67 -4.57 14.93
C PRO A 237 22.74 -5.75 14.73
N VAL A 238 21.63 -5.82 15.49
CA VAL A 238 20.67 -6.93 15.37
C VAL A 238 19.86 -6.86 14.08
N LEU A 239 19.57 -5.66 13.56
CA LEU A 239 18.99 -5.50 12.22
C LEU A 239 19.94 -5.99 11.12
N ARG A 240 21.26 -5.78 11.27
CA ARG A 240 22.26 -6.36 10.35
C ARG A 240 22.28 -7.89 10.43
N ASP A 241 22.27 -8.47 11.64
CA ASP A 241 22.14 -9.93 11.81
C ASP A 241 20.85 -10.46 11.16
N THR A 242 19.76 -9.69 11.27
CA THR A 242 18.46 -10.02 10.67
C THR A 242 18.55 -10.07 9.13
N LEU A 243 19.18 -9.07 8.52
CA LEU A 243 19.38 -9.01 7.06
C LEU A 243 20.34 -10.11 6.58
N GLU A 244 21.41 -10.37 7.33
CA GLU A 244 22.35 -11.45 7.06
C GLU A 244 21.66 -12.82 7.09
N MET A 245 20.76 -13.04 8.05
CA MET A 245 19.94 -14.25 8.11
C MET A 245 19.04 -14.38 6.88
N MET A 246 18.35 -13.30 6.48
CA MET A 246 17.52 -13.33 5.26
C MET A 246 18.35 -13.71 4.03
N MET A 247 19.54 -13.12 3.88
CA MET A 247 20.48 -13.43 2.81
C MET A 247 20.99 -14.88 2.85
N ALA A 248 21.27 -15.41 4.04
CA ALA A 248 21.72 -16.80 4.22
C ALA A 248 20.61 -17.82 3.88
N VAL A 249 19.36 -17.51 4.23
CA VAL A 249 18.20 -18.40 4.00
C VAL A 249 17.73 -18.36 2.55
N ASP A 250 17.75 -17.19 1.91
CA ASP A 250 17.28 -17.01 0.53
C ASP A 250 17.98 -15.81 -0.14
N ARG A 251 19.16 -16.07 -0.71
CA ARG A 251 19.99 -15.05 -1.35
C ARG A 251 19.32 -14.44 -2.58
N GLU A 252 18.68 -15.25 -3.42
CA GLU A 252 18.06 -14.76 -4.66
C GLU A 252 16.93 -13.77 -4.34
N HIS A 253 16.08 -14.10 -3.37
CA HIS A 253 15.03 -13.21 -2.89
C HIS A 253 15.61 -11.94 -2.26
N TYR A 254 16.64 -12.07 -1.42
CA TYR A 254 17.32 -10.93 -0.79
C TYR A 254 17.93 -9.97 -1.83
N ASP A 255 18.63 -10.48 -2.84
CA ASP A 255 19.20 -9.68 -3.93
C ASP A 255 18.10 -8.97 -4.75
N GLY A 256 16.93 -9.60 -4.90
CA GLY A 256 15.73 -8.98 -5.47
C GLY A 256 15.24 -7.79 -4.66
N LEU A 257 15.19 -7.92 -3.33
CA LEU A 257 14.81 -6.84 -2.42
C LEU A 257 15.84 -5.70 -2.39
N LEU A 258 17.14 -6.02 -2.46
CA LEU A 258 18.19 -5.00 -2.55
C LEU A 258 18.06 -4.12 -3.80
N LYS A 259 17.68 -4.70 -4.94
CA LYS A 259 17.43 -3.91 -6.17
C LYS A 259 16.33 -2.88 -5.96
N LEU A 260 15.29 -3.20 -5.18
CA LEU A 260 14.22 -2.24 -4.87
C LEU A 260 14.72 -1.06 -4.03
N VAL A 261 15.66 -1.31 -3.11
CA VAL A 261 16.28 -0.25 -2.29
C VAL A 261 17.30 0.57 -3.11
N ALA A 262 18.08 -0.07 -3.98
CA ALA A 262 19.16 0.57 -4.74
C ALA A 262 18.69 1.43 -5.92
N ILE A 263 17.48 1.20 -6.45
CA ILE A 263 16.92 1.98 -7.58
C ILE A 263 16.58 3.43 -7.17
N GLN A 264 16.71 3.81 -5.89
CA GLN A 264 16.19 5.08 -5.38
C GLN A 264 17.19 5.92 -4.57
N PRO A 265 18.12 6.59 -5.26
CA PRO A 265 18.43 7.97 -4.96
C PRO A 265 17.82 8.83 -6.08
N ILE A 266 16.59 9.30 -5.88
CA ILE A 266 16.22 10.56 -6.52
C ILE A 266 16.94 11.60 -5.67
N GLU A 267 18.06 12.09 -6.21
CA GLU A 267 18.71 13.29 -5.71
C GLU A 267 17.62 14.32 -5.40
N GLU A 268 17.55 14.75 -4.14
CA GLU A 268 17.01 16.06 -3.82
C GLU A 268 17.85 17.07 -4.60
N GLN A 269 17.49 17.32 -5.86
CA GLN A 269 17.93 18.49 -6.59
C GLN A 269 17.25 19.67 -5.93
N GLY A 270 17.88 20.12 -4.85
CA GLY A 270 17.77 21.48 -4.40
C GLY A 270 18.14 22.42 -5.53
N GLU A 271 17.51 23.57 -5.52
CA GLU A 271 17.98 24.81 -6.13
C GLU A 271 16.99 25.91 -5.74
N PRO A 272 17.39 27.18 -5.74
CA PRO A 272 18.39 27.82 -4.90
C PRO A 272 17.75 28.77 -3.85
#